data_AF-A0A2J8TBL0-F1
#
_entry.id   AF-A0A2J8TBL0-F1
#
_cell.length_a   1.000
_cell.length_b   1.000
_cell.length_c   1.000
_cell.angle_alpha   90.00
_cell.angle_beta   90.00
_cell.angle_gamma   90.00
#
_symmetry.space_group_name_H-M   'P 1'
#
loop_
_entity.id
_entity.type
_entity.pdbx_description
1 polymer ?
#
loop_
_entity_poly.entity_id
_entity_poly.type
_entity_poly.pdbx_seq_one_letter_code
_entity_poly.pdbx_strand_id
1 'polypeptide(L)' 'MVRWFHRDLSGLDAETLLKGRGVHGSFLARPSRKNQGDFSLSVRTSADPCPPASTPAPTGLTAWCPAG' A
#
# COMPACT_ATOMS: atom_id res chain seq x y z
N MET A 1 -7.07 7.23 -17.45
CA MET A 1 -7.01 5.76 -17.28
C MET A 1 -5.68 5.44 -16.62
N VAL A 2 -5.68 4.96 -15.38
CA VAL A 2 -4.43 4.70 -14.65
C VAL A 2 -3.81 3.42 -15.24
N ARG A 3 -2.61 3.51 -15.83
CA ARG A 3 -1.90 2.32 -16.31
C ARG A 3 -1.49 1.52 -15.09
N TRP A 4 -2.16 0.39 -14.85
CA TRP A 4 -1.84 -0.57 -13.79
C TRP A 4 -0.72 -1.52 -14.23
N PHE A 5 -0.44 -1.63 -15.53
CA PHE A 5 0.61 -2.48 -16.07
C PHE A 5 1.79 -1.66 -16.59
N HIS A 6 2.99 -1.95 -16.06
CA HIS A 6 4.23 -1.30 -16.46
C HIS A 6 5.24 -2.31 -17.00
N ARG A 7 5.57 -2.20 -18.31
CA ARG A 7 6.44 -3.16 -19.03
C ARG A 7 7.91 -3.11 -18.59
N ASP A 8 8.38 -1.97 -18.11
CA ASP A 8 9.77 -1.78 -17.71
C ASP A 8 9.80 -1.10 -16.35
N LEU A 9 9.39 -1.84 -15.33
CA LEU A 9 9.35 -1.37 -13.96
C LEU A 9 10.00 -2.40 -13.06
N SER A 10 10.98 -1.97 -12.26
CA SER A 10 11.62 -2.84 -11.28
C SER A 10 10.78 -2.94 -10.00
N GLY A 11 11.13 -3.89 -9.12
CA GLY A 11 10.48 -3.99 -7.81
C GLY A 11 10.69 -2.76 -6.93
N LEU A 12 11.89 -2.17 -6.97
CA LEU A 12 12.21 -0.95 -6.24
C LEU A 12 11.41 0.25 -6.76
N ASP A 13 11.37 0.43 -8.09
CA ASP A 13 10.61 1.54 -8.67
C ASP A 13 9.11 1.42 -8.40
N ALA A 14 8.59 0.19 -8.41
CA ALA A 14 7.21 -0.10 -8.04
C ALA A 14 6.90 0.31 -6.60
N GLU A 15 7.81 -0.02 -5.67
CA GLU A 15 7.69 0.38 -4.27
C GLU A 15 7.72 1.90 -4.11
N THR A 16 8.68 2.59 -4.75
CA THR A 16 8.79 4.05 -4.71
C THR A 16 7.54 4.72 -5.30
N LEU A 17 6.99 4.22 -6.40
CA LEU A 17 5.75 4.74 -7.00
C LEU A 17 4.55 4.54 -6.09
N LEU A 18 4.38 3.34 -5.57
CA LEU A 18 3.29 3.02 -4.65
C LEU A 18 3.40 3.86 -3.36
N LYS A 19 4.62 4.07 -2.83
CA LYS A 19 4.88 4.92 -1.66
C LYS A 19 4.66 6.42 -1.92
N GLY A 20 5.08 6.92 -3.08
CA GLY A 20 5.02 8.35 -3.40
C GLY A 20 3.68 8.82 -3.96
N ARG A 21 2.96 7.97 -4.70
CA ARG A 21 1.73 8.33 -5.41
C ARG A 21 0.55 7.39 -5.15
N GLY A 22 0.80 6.18 -4.66
CA GLY A 22 -0.25 5.20 -4.36
C GLY A 22 -0.91 5.45 -3.00
N VAL A 23 -2.21 5.22 -2.93
CA VAL A 23 -2.98 5.14 -1.68
C VAL A 23 -3.04 3.70 -1.17
N HIS A 24 -3.58 3.47 0.02
CA HIS A 24 -3.80 2.11 0.53
C HIS A 24 -4.61 1.27 -0.46
N GLY A 25 -4.19 0.03 -0.70
CA GLY A 25 -4.81 -0.86 -1.69
C GLY A 25 -4.45 -0.55 -3.14
N SER A 26 -3.64 0.49 -3.40
CA SER A 26 -3.09 0.71 -4.74
C SER A 26 -2.20 -0.45 -5.15
N PHE A 27 -2.33 -0.86 -6.40
CA PHE A 27 -1.55 -1.95 -6.95
C PHE A 27 -1.08 -1.62 -8.37
N LEU A 28 -0.02 -2.31 -8.77
CA LEU A 28 0.44 -2.34 -10.15
C LEU A 28 1.04 -3.71 -10.47
N ALA A 29 0.97 -4.10 -11.73
CA ALA A 29 1.59 -5.29 -12.27
C ALA A 29 2.81 -4.91 -13.12
N ARG A 30 3.87 -5.72 -13.02
CA ARG A 30 5.11 -5.57 -13.78
C ARG A 30 5.64 -6.93 -14.22
N PRO A 31 6.38 -7.05 -15.32
CA PRO A 31 7.11 -8.27 -15.65
C PRO A 31 8.06 -8.68 -14.52
N SER A 32 8.18 -9.98 -14.28
CA SER A 32 9.18 -10.52 -13.38
C SER A 32 10.57 -10.41 -14.03
N ARG A 33 11.54 -9.83 -13.30
CA ARG A 33 12.94 -9.78 -13.75
C ARG A 33 13.65 -11.12 -13.56
N LYS A 34 13.14 -11.99 -12.69
CA LYS A 34 13.80 -13.25 -12.31
C LYS A 34 13.31 -14.43 -13.16
N ASN A 35 12.04 -14.40 -13.56
CA ASN A 35 11.43 -15.43 -14.40
C ASN A 35 10.83 -14.76 -15.64
N GLN A 36 11.41 -15.01 -16.81
CA GLN A 36 10.85 -14.50 -18.07
C GLN A 36 9.51 -15.18 -18.34
N GLY A 37 8.49 -14.38 -18.69
CA GLY A 37 7.12 -14.85 -18.93
C GLY A 37 6.17 -14.67 -17.74
N ASP A 38 6.71 -14.50 -16.53
CA ASP A 38 5.91 -14.28 -15.33
C ASP A 38 5.68 -12.79 -15.04
N PHE A 39 4.60 -12.53 -14.28
CA PHE A 39 4.28 -11.21 -13.78
C PHE A 39 4.41 -11.15 -12.26
N SER A 40 4.85 -10.01 -11.76
CA SER A 40 4.86 -9.66 -10.34
C SER A 40 3.79 -8.61 -10.08
N LEU A 41 2.98 -8.84 -9.05
CA LEU A 41 2.05 -7.85 -8.52
C LEU A 41 2.72 -7.12 -7.35
N SER A 42 2.65 -5.80 -7.33
CA SER A 42 3.11 -4.96 -6.23
C SER A 42 1.91 -4.21 -5.66
N VAL A 43 1.70 -4.32 -4.36
CA VAL A 43 0.53 -3.77 -3.65
C VAL A 43 1.00 -2.92 -2.48
N ARG A 44 0.40 -1.74 -2.31
CA ARG A 44 0.58 -0.93 -1.11
C ARG A 44 -0.36 -1.41 -0.03
N THR A 45 0.17 -2.11 0.95
CA THR A 45 -0.52 -2.40 2.20
C THR A 45 -0.27 -1.27 3.21
N SER A 46 -1.25 -0.98 4.07
CA SER A 46 -1.05 -0.18 5.28
C SER A 46 -0.59 -1.17 6.33
N ALA A 47 0.72 -1.40 6.36
CA ALA A 47 1.33 -1.85 7.61
C ALA A 47 1.56 -0.65 8.53
N ASP A 48 0.64 0.31 8.56
CA ASP A 48 0.47 1.14 9.72
C ASP A 48 -0.50 0.34 10.60
N PRO A 49 -0.08 -0.21 11.74
CA PRO A 49 -1.07 -0.47 12.78
C PRO A 49 -1.85 0.83 12.94
N CYS A 50 -3.18 0.73 13.07
CA CYS A 50 -4.03 1.84 13.47
C CYS A 50 -3.22 2.72 14.43
N PRO A 51 -2.94 4.01 14.12
CA PRO A 51 -2.10 4.85 14.98
C PRO A 51 -2.64 4.66 16.40
N PRO A 52 -1.80 4.28 17.40
CA PRO A 52 -2.30 3.90 18.71
C PRO A 52 -3.10 5.08 19.22
N ALA A 53 -4.44 4.95 19.25
CA ALA A 53 -5.46 5.98 19.46
C ALA A 53 -4.98 7.32 20.05
N SER A 54 -4.17 8.07 19.30
CA SER A 54 -3.52 9.32 19.74
C SER A 54 -3.82 10.45 18.78
N THR A 55 -4.92 10.30 18.03
CA THR A 55 -5.72 11.49 17.75
C THR A 55 -6.58 11.69 19.00
N PRO A 56 -6.39 12.75 19.80
CA PRO A 56 -7.41 13.08 20.79
C PRO A 56 -8.70 13.29 19.99
N ALA A 57 -9.70 12.46 20.26
CA ALA A 57 -11.05 12.73 19.79
C ALA A 57 -11.36 14.20 20.11
N PRO A 58 -11.91 15.00 19.18
CA PRO A 58 -12.44 16.30 19.54
C PRO A 58 -13.52 16.05 20.59
N THR A 59 -13.18 16.40 21.83
CA THR A 59 -14.02 16.56 23.02
C THR A 59 -15.40 15.91 22.95
N GLY A 60 -15.54 14.80 23.68
CA GLY A 60 -16.83 14.27 24.08
C GLY A 60 -17.35 13.17 23.17
N LEU A 61 -16.88 11.94 23.41
CA LEU A 61 -17.67 10.72 23.58
C LEU A 61 -16.71 9.53 23.48
N THR A 62 -16.51 8.88 24.63
CA THR A 62 -15.63 7.73 24.86
C THR A 62 -15.99 6.56 23.94
N ALA A 63 -15.04 6.13 23.09
CA ALA A 63 -15.05 4.80 22.49
C ALA A 63 -13.86 4.01 23.05
N TRP A 64 -14.12 3.26 24.12
CA TRP A 64 -13.17 2.30 24.68
C TRP A 64 -13.35 0.98 23.92
N CYS A 65 -12.38 0.60 23.08
CA CYS A 65 -12.35 -0.76 22.52
C CYS A 65 -11.67 -1.67 23.55
N PRO A 66 -12.30 -2.77 24.03
CA PRO A 66 -11.61 -3.75 24.84
C PRO A 66 -10.67 -4.58 23.97
N ALA A 67 -9.44 -4.73 24.41
CA ALA A 67 -8.50 -5.68 23.82
C ALA A 67 -8.94 -7.11 24.16
N GLY A 68 -9.08 -7.94 23.14
CA GLY A 68 -9.20 -9.39 23.22
C GLY A 68 -8.12 -10.01 22.35
#